data_AF-B8CR37-F1
#
_entry.id   AF-B8CR37-F1
#
_cell.length_a   1.000
_cell.length_b   1.000
_cell.length_c   1.000
_cell.angle_alpha   90.00
_cell.angle_beta   90.00
_cell.angle_gamma   90.00
#
_symmetry.space_group_name_H-M   'P 1'
#
loop_
_entity.id
_entity.type
_entity.pdbx_description
1 polymer ?
#
loop_
_entity_poly.entity_id
_entity_poly.type
_entity_poly.pdbx_seq_one_letter_code
_entity_poly.pdbx_strand_id
1 'polypeptide(L)'
;MTFLVCVVSLGVDKSWKRFMQMLIVIWIALVILKKLVFIPHLNLMMLLLMFAFFWGTFSSICRQILFSGSVDSNKVVGSIALFLLLGLQWALAYLLILAFSPSAFGGIEQVPWGQNFSQMVYFSFVTLTTLGYGDISPDKPFAQVVVYLEAIAGVFYMAIVVASLVSAGLAQKVSEQDR
;
A
#
# COMPACT_ATOMS: atom_id res chain seq x y z
N MET A 1 3.85 -11.03 16.77
CA MET A 1 2.79 -10.79 17.78
C MET A 1 2.01 -9.51 17.50
N THR A 2 2.65 -8.37 17.25
CA THR A 2 2.00 -7.09 16.90
C THR A 2 1.12 -7.16 15.65
N PHE A 3 1.57 -7.85 14.59
CA PHE A 3 0.80 -8.03 13.35
C PHE A 3 -0.51 -8.81 13.53
N LEU A 4 -0.52 -9.78 14.45
CA LEU A 4 -1.67 -10.65 14.72
C LEU A 4 -2.79 -9.90 15.44
N VAL A 5 -2.40 -8.99 16.34
CA VAL A 5 -3.33 -8.10 17.06
C VAL A 5 -3.96 -7.07 16.10
N CYS A 6 -3.19 -6.51 15.15
CA CYS A 6 -3.75 -5.62 14.13
C CYS A 6 -4.80 -6.30 13.23
N VAL A 7 -4.54 -7.54 12.79
CA VAL A 7 -5.48 -8.30 11.93
C VAL A 7 -6.75 -8.71 12.70
N VAL A 8 -6.63 -9.01 14.00
CA VAL A 8 -7.78 -9.37 14.84
C VAL A 8 -8.60 -8.13 15.25
N SER A 9 -7.97 -6.97 15.46
CA SER A 9 -8.64 -5.73 15.89
C SER A 9 -9.46 -5.04 14.81
N LEU A 10 -9.05 -5.14 13.54
CA LEU A 10 -9.84 -4.61 12.42
C LEU A 10 -11.19 -5.35 12.36
N GLY A 11 -12.33 -4.70 12.61
CA GLY A 11 -13.70 -5.22 12.43
C GLY A 11 -14.08 -5.59 10.97
N VAL A 12 -13.20 -6.30 10.27
CA VAL A 12 -13.36 -6.84 8.93
C VAL A 12 -14.19 -8.12 9.02
N ASP A 13 -15.07 -8.28 8.05
CA ASP A 13 -16.00 -9.41 7.94
C ASP A 13 -15.29 -10.77 8.13
N LYS A 14 -15.92 -11.69 8.88
CA LYS A 14 -15.26 -12.91 9.38
C LYS A 14 -14.84 -13.86 8.25
N SER A 15 -15.47 -13.77 7.08
CA SER A 15 -15.12 -14.50 5.85
C SER A 15 -13.89 -13.87 5.16
N TRP A 16 -13.84 -12.54 5.10
CA TRP A 16 -12.77 -11.79 4.46
C TRP A 16 -11.45 -11.84 5.22
N LYS A 17 -11.51 -11.84 6.57
CA LYS A 17 -10.34 -12.13 7.41
C LYS A 17 -9.75 -13.51 7.14
N ARG A 18 -10.59 -14.53 6.99
CA ARG A 18 -10.14 -15.91 6.69
C ARG A 18 -9.47 -15.97 5.32
N PHE A 19 -10.03 -15.28 4.32
CA PHE A 19 -9.41 -15.17 3.00
C PHE A 19 -8.01 -14.54 3.06
N MET A 20 -7.86 -13.43 3.78
CA MET A 20 -6.57 -12.76 3.98
C MET A 20 -5.57 -13.65 4.74
N GLN A 21 -6.01 -14.36 5.78
CA GLN A 21 -5.18 -15.30 6.53
C GLN A 21 -4.71 -16.48 5.66
N MET A 22 -5.56 -17.01 4.78
CA MET A 22 -5.16 -18.07 3.84
C MET A 22 -4.08 -17.58 2.87
N LEU A 23 -4.19 -16.35 2.36
CA LEU A 23 -3.16 -15.76 1.49
C LEU A 23 -1.80 -15.62 2.20
N ILE A 24 -1.79 -15.23 3.48
CA ILE A 24 -0.56 -15.15 4.29
C ILE A 24 0.05 -16.54 4.46
N VAL A 25 -0.75 -17.55 4.79
CA VAL A 25 -0.27 -18.93 4.98
C VAL A 25 0.33 -19.47 3.68
N ILE A 26 -0.32 -19.23 2.55
CA ILE A 26 0.16 -19.63 1.22
C ILE A 26 1.48 -18.90 0.89
N TRP A 27 1.58 -17.60 1.20
CA TRP A 27 2.80 -16.84 0.99
C TRP A 27 3.97 -17.37 1.83
N ILE A 28 3.75 -17.63 3.13
CA ILE A 28 4.77 -18.21 4.02
C ILE A 28 5.21 -19.59 3.51
N ALA A 29 4.25 -20.44 3.08
CA ALA A 29 4.55 -21.76 2.53
C ALA A 29 5.43 -21.67 1.27
N LEU A 30 5.17 -20.72 0.37
CA LEU A 30 5.99 -20.50 -0.83
C LEU A 30 7.38 -19.95 -0.52
N VAL A 31 7.53 -19.09 0.49
CA VAL A 31 8.85 -18.62 0.95
C VAL A 31 9.69 -19.79 1.48
N ILE A 32 9.06 -20.69 2.24
CA ILE A 32 9.72 -21.90 2.76
C ILE A 32 10.08 -22.85 1.60
N LEU A 33 9.16 -23.07 0.67
CA LEU A 33 9.38 -23.91 -0.52
C LEU A 33 10.52 -23.38 -1.40
N LYS A 34 10.60 -22.06 -1.58
CA LYS A 34 11.70 -21.40 -2.31
C LYS A 34 13.07 -21.65 -1.67
N LYS A 35 13.15 -21.67 -0.33
CA LYS A 35 14.42 -22.01 0.35
C LYS A 35 14.84 -23.47 0.10
N LEU A 36 13.87 -24.35 -0.16
CA LEU A 36 14.09 -25.78 -0.42
C LEU A 36 14.32 -26.10 -1.90
N VAL A 37 13.74 -25.34 -2.83
CA VAL A 37 13.78 -25.63 -4.27
C VAL A 37 14.16 -24.38 -5.06
N PHE A 38 15.30 -24.42 -5.75
CA PHE A 38 15.88 -23.32 -6.54
C PHE A 38 15.16 -23.11 -7.89
N ILE A 39 13.84 -22.89 -7.88
CA ILE A 39 13.06 -22.66 -9.10
C ILE A 39 12.94 -21.14 -9.38
N PRO A 40 13.45 -20.64 -10.53
CA PRO A 40 13.46 -19.21 -10.84
C PRO A 40 12.07 -18.58 -11.02
N HIS A 41 11.07 -19.36 -11.46
CA HIS A 41 9.69 -18.87 -11.68
C HIS A 41 8.89 -18.59 -10.39
N LEU A 42 9.34 -19.09 -9.22
CA LEU A 42 8.65 -18.86 -7.94
C LEU A 42 8.66 -17.39 -7.51
N ASN A 43 9.68 -16.64 -7.93
CA ASN A 43 9.86 -15.23 -7.58
C ASN A 43 8.71 -14.35 -8.09
N LEU A 44 8.32 -14.51 -9.35
CA LEU A 44 7.21 -13.74 -9.93
C LEU A 44 5.86 -14.12 -9.31
N MET A 45 5.64 -15.43 -9.07
CA MET A 45 4.42 -15.93 -8.43
C MET A 45 4.24 -15.36 -7.01
N MET A 46 5.33 -15.31 -6.24
CA MET A 46 5.33 -14.73 -4.89
C MET A 46 5.07 -13.23 -4.91
N LEU A 47 5.61 -12.52 -5.90
CA LEU A 47 5.39 -11.08 -6.07
C LEU A 47 3.94 -10.77 -6.45
N LEU A 48 3.33 -11.56 -7.34
CA LEU A 48 1.91 -11.45 -7.68
C LEU A 48 1.01 -11.75 -6.48
N LEU A 49 1.33 -12.78 -5.69
CA LEU A 49 0.62 -13.09 -4.44
C LEU A 49 0.73 -11.95 -3.42
N MET A 50 1.92 -11.35 -3.28
CA MET A 50 2.14 -10.21 -2.38
C MET A 50 1.35 -8.99 -2.84
N PHE A 51 1.34 -8.70 -4.14
CA PHE A 51 0.53 -7.62 -4.71
C PHE A 51 -0.97 -7.84 -4.49
N ALA A 52 -1.48 -9.05 -4.73
CA ALA A 52 -2.89 -9.39 -4.51
C ALA A 52 -3.27 -9.32 -3.03
N PHE A 53 -2.38 -9.76 -2.13
CA PHE A 53 -2.57 -9.66 -0.70
C PHE A 53 -2.64 -8.20 -0.24
N PHE A 54 -1.67 -7.37 -0.62
CA PHE A 54 -1.66 -5.96 -0.24
C PHE A 54 -2.82 -5.17 -0.88
N TRP A 55 -3.22 -5.51 -2.11
CA TRP A 55 -4.41 -4.92 -2.74
C TRP A 55 -5.68 -5.26 -1.96
N GLY A 56 -5.80 -6.51 -1.50
CA GLY A 56 -6.90 -6.96 -0.66
C GLY A 56 -6.92 -6.25 0.70
N THR A 57 -5.78 -6.08 1.37
CA THR A 57 -5.71 -5.37 2.65
C THR A 57 -6.03 -3.88 2.48
N PHE A 58 -5.47 -3.23 1.45
CA PHE A 58 -5.78 -1.84 1.11
C PHE A 58 -7.29 -1.65 0.87
N SER A 59 -7.90 -2.48 0.02
CA SER A 59 -9.33 -2.43 -0.27
C SER A 59 -10.19 -2.64 0.99
N SER A 60 -9.76 -3.55 1.87
CA SER A 60 -10.46 -3.83 3.14
C SER A 60 -10.46 -2.61 4.06
N ILE A 61 -9.30 -1.98 4.22
CA ILE A 61 -9.11 -0.88 5.15
C ILE A 61 -9.73 0.40 4.59
N CYS A 62 -9.62 0.65 3.28
CA CYS A 62 -10.36 1.73 2.63
C CYS A 62 -11.86 1.60 2.87
N ARG A 63 -12.41 0.39 2.69
CA ARG A 63 -13.84 0.15 2.94
C ARG A 63 -14.21 0.38 4.41
N GLN A 64 -13.34 -0.01 5.33
CA GLN A 64 -13.60 0.14 6.76
C GLN A 64 -13.49 1.59 7.24
N ILE A 65 -12.52 2.36 6.74
CA ILE A 65 -12.24 3.71 7.23
C ILE A 65 -13.11 4.75 6.52
N LEU A 66 -13.35 4.61 5.20
CA LEU A 66 -14.19 5.55 4.45
C LEU A 66 -15.69 5.34 4.69
N PHE A 67 -16.13 4.12 5.06
CA PHE A 67 -17.57 3.81 5.18
C PHE A 67 -18.04 3.43 6.60
N SER A 68 -17.19 3.48 7.63
CA SER A 68 -17.67 3.35 9.03
C SER A 68 -17.99 4.73 9.63
N GLY A 69 -19.13 4.85 10.34
CA GLY A 69 -19.68 6.09 10.91
C GLY A 69 -18.89 6.71 12.06
N SER A 70 -19.27 7.95 12.43
CA SER A 70 -18.69 8.92 13.42
C SER A 70 -17.16 9.06 13.44
N VAL A 71 -16.64 10.25 13.10
CA VAL A 71 -15.21 10.53 13.09
C VAL A 71 -14.68 10.65 14.51
N ASP A 72 -13.83 9.71 14.90
CA ASP A 72 -13.14 9.65 16.20
C ASP A 72 -11.61 9.76 15.99
N SER A 73 -10.84 10.07 17.03
CA SER A 73 -9.37 10.15 17.00
C SER A 73 -8.71 8.87 16.46
N ASN A 74 -9.36 7.73 16.65
CA ASN A 74 -8.96 6.44 16.08
C ASN A 74 -8.95 6.43 14.54
N LYS A 75 -9.77 7.26 13.87
CA LYS A 75 -9.77 7.38 12.41
C LYS A 75 -8.60 8.17 11.87
N VAL A 76 -8.06 9.14 12.63
CA VAL A 76 -6.84 9.87 12.24
C VAL A 76 -5.69 8.89 12.11
N VAL A 77 -5.48 8.06 13.14
CA VAL A 77 -4.42 7.05 13.17
C VAL A 77 -4.64 6.01 12.06
N GLY A 78 -5.89 5.59 11.84
CA GLY A 78 -6.25 4.70 10.74
C GLY A 78 -5.94 5.28 9.34
N SER A 79 -6.21 6.57 9.12
CA SER A 79 -5.89 7.27 7.87
C SER A 79 -4.39 7.41 7.64
N ILE A 80 -3.59 7.61 8.69
CA ILE A 80 -2.13 7.61 8.54
C ILE A 80 -1.65 6.22 8.13
N ALA A 81 -2.16 5.15 8.77
CA ALA A 81 -1.82 3.78 8.40
C ALA A 81 -2.23 3.44 6.96
N LEU A 82 -3.38 3.92 6.49
CA LEU A 82 -3.81 3.78 5.10
C LEU A 82 -2.88 4.46 4.11
N PHE A 83 -2.37 5.65 4.43
CA PHE A 83 -1.40 6.34 3.58
C PHE A 83 -0.11 5.52 3.43
N LEU A 84 0.39 4.97 4.54
CA LEU A 84 1.58 4.11 4.52
C LEU A 84 1.34 2.84 3.69
N LEU A 85 0.16 2.23 3.81
CA LEU A 85 -0.21 1.07 3.02
C LEU A 85 -0.37 1.40 1.52
N LEU A 86 -0.89 2.58 1.19
CA LEU A 86 -0.98 3.06 -0.19
C LEU A 86 0.40 3.18 -0.83
N GLY A 87 1.37 3.79 -0.15
CA GLY A 87 2.75 3.87 -0.64
C GLY A 87 3.39 2.48 -0.81
N LEU A 88 3.20 1.57 0.16
CA LEU A 88 3.67 0.19 0.01
C LEU A 88 3.01 -0.53 -1.18
N GLN A 89 1.72 -0.29 -1.45
CA GLN A 89 1.03 -0.88 -2.60
C GLN A 89 1.64 -0.44 -3.93
N TRP A 90 1.94 0.86 -4.09
CA TRP A 90 2.58 1.38 -5.30
C TRP A 90 4.03 0.90 -5.44
N ALA A 91 4.79 0.83 -4.35
CA ALA A 91 6.12 0.23 -4.36
C ALA A 91 6.11 -1.22 -4.89
N LEU A 92 5.11 -2.02 -4.49
CA LEU A 92 4.93 -3.37 -5.02
C LEU A 92 4.57 -3.37 -6.52
N ALA A 93 3.76 -2.41 -6.97
CA ALA A 93 3.46 -2.24 -8.39
C ALA A 93 4.75 -1.94 -9.19
N TYR A 94 5.64 -1.11 -8.67
CA TYR A 94 6.93 -0.80 -9.30
C TYR A 94 7.87 -2.00 -9.35
N LEU A 95 7.87 -2.83 -8.31
CA LEU A 95 8.63 -4.08 -8.32
C LEU A 95 8.10 -5.08 -9.35
N LEU A 96 6.77 -5.14 -9.54
CA LEU A 96 6.18 -5.94 -10.62
C LEU A 96 6.65 -5.43 -11.98
N ILE A 97 6.64 -4.13 -12.19
CA ILE A 97 7.15 -3.50 -13.42
C ILE A 97 8.62 -3.87 -13.65
N LEU A 98 9.47 -3.78 -12.63
CA LEU A 98 10.88 -4.18 -12.72
C LEU A 98 11.06 -5.67 -12.99
N ALA A 99 10.17 -6.53 -12.48
CA ALA A 99 10.22 -7.96 -12.75
C ALA A 99 9.96 -8.28 -14.24
N PHE A 100 9.13 -7.48 -14.94
CA PHE A 100 8.88 -7.64 -16.37
C PHE A 100 9.86 -6.86 -17.25
N SER A 101 10.31 -5.70 -16.82
CA SER A 101 11.22 -4.82 -17.56
C SER A 101 12.23 -4.20 -16.58
N PRO A 102 13.43 -4.78 -16.44
CA PRO A 102 14.46 -4.26 -15.55
C PRO A 102 14.85 -2.80 -15.85
N SER A 103 14.85 -2.41 -17.13
CA SER A 103 15.13 -1.05 -17.60
C SER A 103 13.92 -0.10 -17.57
N ALA A 104 12.92 -0.38 -16.72
CA ALA A 104 11.73 0.46 -16.60
C ALA A 104 11.98 1.78 -15.85
N PHE A 105 12.95 1.79 -14.95
CA PHE A 105 13.29 2.93 -14.11
C PHE A 105 14.79 3.27 -14.24
N GLY A 106 15.08 4.56 -14.35
CA GLY A 106 16.41 5.13 -14.31
C GLY A 106 16.85 5.46 -12.88
N GLY A 107 18.15 5.66 -12.68
CA GLY A 107 18.71 6.01 -11.37
C GLY A 107 18.84 4.85 -10.38
N ILE A 108 18.54 3.63 -10.81
CA ILE A 108 18.64 2.41 -10.00
C ILE A 108 19.55 1.37 -10.67
N GLU A 109 20.14 0.50 -9.86
CA GLU A 109 20.93 -0.62 -10.37
C GLU A 109 20.04 -1.70 -10.99
N GLN A 110 20.52 -2.28 -12.10
CA GLN A 110 19.86 -3.35 -12.85
C GLN A 110 20.07 -4.73 -12.19
N VAL A 111 19.74 -4.81 -10.91
CA VAL A 111 19.82 -6.02 -10.08
C VAL A 111 18.46 -6.74 -10.04
N PRO A 112 18.40 -8.00 -9.56
CA PRO A 112 17.13 -8.69 -9.38
C PRO A 112 16.14 -7.83 -8.58
N TRP A 113 14.90 -7.71 -9.05
CA TRP A 113 13.87 -6.82 -8.51
C TRP A 113 13.75 -6.86 -6.98
N GLY A 114 13.94 -8.02 -6.34
CA GLY A 114 13.84 -8.18 -4.89
C GLY A 114 14.86 -7.36 -4.09
N GLN A 115 15.99 -6.99 -4.70
CA GLN A 115 17.01 -6.14 -4.09
C GLN A 115 16.65 -4.64 -4.20
N ASN A 116 15.78 -4.27 -5.12
CA ASN A 116 15.33 -2.89 -5.35
C ASN A 116 14.13 -2.49 -4.47
N PHE A 117 13.69 -3.35 -3.53
CA PHE A 117 12.52 -3.07 -2.67
C PHE A 117 12.63 -1.72 -1.96
N SER A 118 13.77 -1.43 -1.31
CA SER A 118 13.95 -0.18 -0.58
C SER A 118 13.90 1.05 -1.49
N GLN A 119 14.48 0.95 -2.69
CA GLN A 119 14.51 2.04 -3.66
C GLN A 119 13.11 2.31 -4.23
N MET A 120 12.32 1.26 -4.50
CA MET A 120 10.94 1.40 -4.99
C MET A 120 9.99 1.94 -3.91
N VAL A 121 10.20 1.58 -2.64
CA VAL A 121 9.48 2.19 -1.51
C VAL A 121 9.80 3.67 -1.40
N TYR A 122 11.09 4.02 -1.43
CA TYR A 122 11.51 5.43 -1.43
C TYR A 122 10.88 6.21 -2.59
N PHE A 123 10.99 5.69 -3.83
CA PHE A 123 10.43 6.33 -5.02
C PHE A 123 8.91 6.51 -4.94
N SER A 124 8.19 5.51 -4.42
CA SER A 124 6.75 5.61 -4.19
C SER A 124 6.40 6.71 -3.21
N PHE A 125 7.01 6.76 -2.02
CA PHE A 125 6.70 7.82 -1.06
C PHE A 125 7.08 9.22 -1.56
N VAL A 126 8.20 9.36 -2.26
CA VAL A 126 8.62 10.63 -2.88
C VAL A 126 7.62 11.08 -3.94
N THR A 127 7.08 10.17 -4.74
CA THR A 127 6.04 10.45 -5.73
C THR A 127 4.70 10.78 -5.06
N LEU A 128 4.25 9.96 -4.12
CA LEU A 128 2.97 10.07 -3.42
C LEU A 128 2.86 11.37 -2.62
N THR A 129 3.98 11.84 -2.07
CA THR A 129 4.10 13.13 -1.36
C THR A 129 4.40 14.30 -2.28
N THR A 130 4.50 14.07 -3.60
CA THR A 130 4.83 15.07 -4.62
C THR A 130 6.19 15.76 -4.43
N LEU A 131 7.10 15.12 -3.69
CA LEU A 131 8.44 15.64 -3.38
C LEU A 131 9.36 15.60 -4.60
N GLY A 132 9.36 14.49 -5.33
CA GLY A 132 9.99 14.37 -6.66
C GLY A 132 11.46 14.79 -6.75
N TYR A 133 12.36 14.22 -5.93
CA TYR A 133 13.79 14.55 -5.97
C TYR A 133 14.46 14.34 -7.34
N GLY A 134 13.92 13.45 -8.17
CA GLY A 134 14.37 13.20 -9.54
C GLY A 134 15.60 12.29 -9.65
N ASP A 135 16.00 11.66 -8.56
CA ASP A 135 17.05 10.65 -8.50
C ASP A 135 16.62 9.30 -9.09
N ILE A 136 15.33 8.98 -9.06
CA ILE A 136 14.72 7.84 -9.76
C ILE A 136 13.64 8.36 -10.71
N SER A 137 13.63 7.87 -11.95
CA SER A 137 12.69 8.28 -12.99
C SER A 137 12.07 7.10 -13.74
N PRO A 138 10.80 7.17 -14.18
CA PRO A 138 10.23 6.19 -15.09
C PRO A 138 10.70 6.43 -16.52
N ASP A 139 11.48 5.51 -17.07
CA ASP A 139 12.11 5.63 -18.39
C ASP A 139 11.26 4.99 -19.51
N LYS A 140 10.24 4.20 -19.15
CA LYS A 140 9.34 3.53 -20.08
C LYS A 140 7.93 4.15 -20.05
N PRO A 141 7.24 4.26 -21.20
CA PRO A 141 5.90 4.85 -21.26
C PRO A 141 4.89 4.19 -20.31
N PHE A 142 4.92 2.87 -20.18
CA PHE A 142 4.01 2.16 -19.28
C PHE A 142 4.32 2.42 -17.80
N ALA A 143 5.59 2.58 -17.43
CA ALA A 143 5.99 2.95 -16.07
C ALA A 143 5.56 4.39 -15.74
N GLN A 144 5.68 5.30 -16.71
CA GLN A 144 5.20 6.69 -16.58
C GLN A 144 3.71 6.75 -16.27
N VAL A 145 2.88 5.98 -16.98
CA VAL A 145 1.43 5.92 -16.71
C VAL A 145 1.14 5.51 -15.26
N VAL A 146 1.84 4.49 -14.75
CA VAL A 146 1.66 4.04 -13.35
C VAL A 146 2.08 5.13 -12.36
N VAL A 147 3.20 5.81 -12.61
CA VAL A 147 3.67 6.92 -11.78
C VAL A 147 2.69 8.11 -11.79
N TYR A 148 2.11 8.44 -12.94
CA TYR A 148 1.08 9.48 -13.02
C TYR A 148 -0.16 9.12 -12.20
N LEU A 149 -0.60 7.86 -12.25
CA LEU A 149 -1.72 7.39 -11.44
C LEU A 149 -1.41 7.44 -9.94
N GLU A 150 -0.18 7.09 -9.53
CA GLU A 150 0.25 7.24 -8.13
C GLU A 150 0.18 8.71 -7.68
N ALA A 151 0.77 9.63 -8.46
CA ALA A 151 0.80 11.04 -8.12
C ALA A 151 -0.61 11.62 -7.96
N ILE A 152 -1.51 11.29 -8.89
CA ILE A 152 -2.92 11.69 -8.82
C ILE A 152 -3.58 11.11 -7.55
N ALA A 153 -3.39 9.81 -7.28
CA ALA A 153 -3.95 9.15 -6.11
C ALA A 153 -3.47 9.78 -4.80
N GLY A 154 -2.18 10.13 -4.69
CA GLY A 154 -1.59 10.78 -3.52
C GLY A 154 -2.24 12.14 -3.21
N VAL A 155 -2.38 12.99 -4.24
CA VAL A 155 -3.02 14.31 -4.09
C VAL A 155 -4.47 14.18 -3.64
N PHE A 156 -5.26 13.32 -4.31
CA PHE A 156 -6.66 13.10 -3.92
C PHE A 156 -6.79 12.52 -2.51
N TYR A 157 -5.91 11.59 -2.13
CA TYR A 157 -5.90 11.02 -0.80
C TYR A 157 -5.71 12.09 0.28
N MET A 158 -4.67 12.92 0.13
CA MET A 158 -4.37 14.01 1.07
C MET A 158 -5.54 15.00 1.17
N ALA A 159 -6.12 15.39 0.02
CA ALA A 159 -7.26 16.29 -0.02
C ALA A 159 -8.48 15.73 0.74
N ILE A 160 -8.84 14.47 0.49
CA ILE A 160 -9.99 13.81 1.12
C ILE A 160 -9.78 13.67 2.63
N VAL A 161 -8.59 13.25 3.07
CA VAL A 161 -8.29 13.07 4.49
C VAL A 161 -8.34 14.40 5.23
N VAL A 162 -7.68 15.44 4.71
CA VAL A 162 -7.70 16.78 5.35
C VAL A 162 -9.12 17.33 5.43
N ALA A 163 -9.89 17.27 4.34
CA ALA A 163 -11.28 17.71 4.34
C ALA A 163 -12.14 16.95 5.37
N SER A 164 -11.97 15.63 5.45
CA SER A 164 -12.68 14.78 6.40
C SER A 164 -12.35 15.15 7.85
N LEU A 165 -11.07 15.38 8.17
CA LEU A 165 -10.64 15.76 9.52
C LEU A 165 -11.14 17.15 9.93
N VAL A 166 -11.09 18.13 9.02
CA VAL A 166 -11.62 19.47 9.28
C VAL A 166 -13.13 19.42 9.51
N SER A 167 -13.86 18.68 8.68
CA SER A 167 -15.32 18.54 8.82
C SER A 167 -15.72 17.91 10.17
N ALA A 168 -14.95 16.94 10.65
CA ALA A 168 -15.17 16.30 11.94
C ALA A 168 -14.89 17.24 13.12
N GLY A 169 -13.80 18.00 13.06
CA GLY A 169 -13.47 18.98 14.10
C GLY A 169 -14.51 20.09 14.23
N LEU A 170 -15.10 20.53 13.11
CA LEU A 170 -16.19 21.51 13.12
C LEU A 170 -17.48 20.93 13.74
N ALA A 171 -17.83 19.69 13.40
CA ALA A 171 -19.02 19.02 13.96
C ALA A 171 -18.94 18.85 15.48
N GLN A 172 -17.75 18.53 16.01
CA GLN A 172 -17.55 18.40 17.46
C GLN A 172 -17.73 19.74 18.18
N LYS A 173 -17.16 20.83 17.65
CA LYS A 173 -17.30 22.17 18.25
C LYS A 173 -18.74 22.65 18.35
N VAL A 174 -19.56 22.40 17.33
CA VAL A 174 -20.99 22.73 17.36
C VAL A 174 -21.70 21.98 18.49
N SER A 175 -21.42 20.68 18.66
CA SER A 175 -22.05 19.86 19.71
C SER A 175 -21.63 20.24 21.14
N GLU A 176 -20.44 20.84 21.33
CA GLU A 176 -19.98 21.34 22.62
C GLU A 176 -20.61 22.69 22.98
N GLN A 177 -21.02 23.49 21.99
CA GLN A 177 -21.62 24.81 22.19
C GLN A 177 -23.14 24.77 22.43
N ASP A 178 -23.80 23.68 22.04
CA ASP A 178 -25.23 23.40 22.30
C ASP A 178 -25.49 22.70 23.65
N ARG A 179 -24.45 22.42 24.44
CA ARG A 179 -24.53 21.83 25.79
C ARG A 179 -24.34 22.88 26.88
#